data_AF-A0A839ANI8-F1
#
_entry.id   AF-A0A839ANI8-F1
#
_cell.length_a   1.000
_cell.length_b   1.000
_cell.length_c   1.000
_cell.angle_alpha   90.00
_cell.angle_beta   90.00
_cell.angle_gamma   90.00
#
_symmetry.space_group_name_H-M   'P 1'
#
loop_
_entity.id
_entity.type
_entity.pdbx_description
1 polymer ?
#
loop_
_entity_poly.entity_id
_entity_poly.type
_entity_poly.pdbx_seq_one_letter_code
_entity_poly.pdbx_strand_id
1 'polypeptide(L)' 'MDNPFKKILHNEELPEVLKDKVLNDVAMIKLSIDVADLFVVKYPNVIADLIGGGSSNKKDKED' A
#
# COMPACT_ATOMS: atom_id res chain seq x y z
N MET A 1 36.99 -37.92 -0.41
CA MET A 1 36.77 -36.59 0.19
C MET A 1 35.72 -35.89 -0.66
N ASP A 2 34.48 -35.85 -0.20
CA ASP A 2 33.38 -35.27 -0.97
C ASP A 2 33.24 -33.77 -0.71
N ASN A 3 33.13 -32.99 -1.78
CA ASN A 3 33.22 -31.54 -1.78
C ASN A 3 31.93 -30.89 -1.24
N PRO A 4 31.99 -30.10 -0.15
CA PRO A 4 30.82 -29.48 0.48
C PRO A 4 30.20 -28.34 -0.35
N PHE A 5 30.91 -27.77 -1.34
CA PHE A 5 30.37 -26.73 -2.23
C PHE A 5 29.51 -27.27 -3.38
N LYS A 6 29.50 -28.59 -3.62
CA LYS A 6 28.55 -29.25 -4.53
C LYS A 6 27.18 -29.46 -3.89
N LYS A 7 27.06 -29.25 -2.57
CA LYS A 7 25.79 -29.14 -1.85
C LYS A 7 25.29 -27.70 -1.91
N ILE A 8 25.19 -27.13 -3.11
CA ILE A 8 24.36 -25.93 -3.28
C ILE A 8 22.97 -26.37 -2.80
N LEU A 9 22.39 -25.68 -1.82
CA LEU A 9 21.06 -25.98 -1.29
C LEU A 9 20.09 -26.12 -2.47
N HIS A 10 19.78 -27.36 -2.85
CA HIS A 10 18.88 -27.63 -3.97
C HIS A 10 17.48 -27.28 -3.48
N ASN A 11 16.96 -26.13 -3.92
CA ASN A 11 15.54 -25.77 -3.80
C ASN A 11 14.91 -26.05 -2.43
N GLU A 12 15.56 -25.63 -1.34
CA GLU A 12 14.86 -25.63 -0.06
C GLU A 12 13.86 -24.46 -0.10
N GLU A 13 12.58 -24.78 -0.27
CA GLU A 13 11.53 -23.78 -0.28
C GLU A 13 11.55 -23.02 1.03
N LEU A 14 11.43 -21.70 0.94
CA LEU A 14 11.36 -20.86 2.14
C LEU A 14 10.16 -21.31 2.98
N PRO A 15 10.29 -21.36 4.32
CA PRO A 15 9.18 -21.66 5.21
C PRO A 15 7.95 -20.82 4.85
N GLU A 16 6.78 -21.45 4.73
CA GLU A 16 5.54 -20.80 4.27
C GLU A 16 5.23 -19.52 5.05
N VAL A 17 5.48 -19.54 6.37
CA VAL A 17 5.31 -18.39 7.27
C VAL A 17 6.12 -17.15 6.83
N LEU A 18 7.38 -17.35 6.40
CA LEU A 18 8.23 -16.25 5.96
C LEU A 18 7.79 -15.71 4.61
N LYS A 19 7.39 -16.60 3.69
CA LYS A 19 6.88 -16.24 2.38
C LYS A 19 5.61 -15.40 2.50
N ASP A 20 4.67 -15.84 3.33
CA ASP A 20 3.40 -15.14 3.54
C ASP A 20 3.60 -13.77 4.20
N LYS A 21 4.53 -13.68 5.15
CA LYS A 21 4.88 -12.42 5.80
C LYS A 21 5.41 -11.40 4.80
N VAL A 22 6.34 -11.82 3.94
CA VAL A 22 6.92 -10.94 2.91
C VAL A 22 5.87 -10.54 1.87
N LEU A 23 5.03 -11.48 1.43
CA LEU A 23 3.95 -11.18 0.49
C LEU A 23 2.93 -10.18 1.08
N ASN A 24 2.59 -10.33 2.36
CA ASN A 24 1.70 -9.39 3.05
C ASN A 24 2.33 -7.99 3.17
N ASP A 25 3.61 -7.90 3.55
CA ASP A 25 4.30 -6.61 3.65
C ASP A 25 4.36 -5.89 2.29
N VAL A 26 4.65 -6.62 1.21
CA VAL A 26 4.65 -6.08 -0.16
C VAL A 26 3.25 -5.63 -0.59
N ALA A 27 2.21 -6.43 -0.30
CA ALA A 27 0.83 -6.07 -0.60
C ALA A 27 0.40 -4.79 0.11
N MET A 28 0.81 -4.62 1.38
CA MET A 28 0.48 -3.45 2.19
C MET A 28 1.15 -2.18 1.64
N ILE A 29 2.43 -2.27 1.24
CA ILE A 29 3.15 -1.16 0.60
C ILE A 29 2.49 -0.80 -0.73
N LYS A 30 2.15 -1.78 -1.58
CA LYS A 30 1.51 -1.55 -2.87
C LYS A 30 0.17 -0.84 -2.69
N LEU A 31 -0.66 -1.33 -1.77
CA LEU A 31 -1.94 -0.70 -1.44
C LEU A 31 -1.75 0.75 -0.99
N SER A 32 -0.75 1.00 -0.14
CA SER A 32 -0.47 2.35 0.35
C SER A 32 -0.06 3.31 -0.77
N ILE A 33 0.76 2.84 -1.72
CA ILE A 33 1.16 3.61 -2.90
C ILE A 33 -0.05 3.87 -3.80
N ASP A 34 -0.88 2.86 -4.06
CA ASP A 34 -2.06 2.99 -4.92
C ASP A 34 -3.10 3.96 -4.32
N VAL A 35 -3.29 3.92 -2.99
CA VAL A 35 -4.13 4.88 -2.25
C VAL A 35 -3.54 6.28 -2.30
N ALA A 36 -2.22 6.42 -2.12
CA ALA A 36 -1.56 7.72 -2.22
C ALA A 36 -1.68 8.29 -3.64
N ASP A 37 -1.46 7.49 -4.68
CA ASP A 37 -1.65 7.92 -6.08
C ASP A 37 -3.09 8.36 -6.33
N LEU A 38 -4.07 7.60 -5.85
CA LEU A 38 -5.48 7.93 -6.02
C LEU A 38 -5.85 9.24 -5.31
N PHE A 39 -5.54 9.38 -4.02
CA PHE A 39 -6.09 10.49 -3.22
C PHE A 39 -5.15 11.70 -3.08
N VAL A 40 -3.84 11.53 -3.24
CA VAL A 40 -2.87 12.64 -3.16
C VAL A 40 -2.59 13.23 -4.53
N VAL A 41 -2.51 12.41 -5.58
CA VAL A 41 -2.16 12.87 -6.94
C VAL A 41 -3.40 13.09 -7.79
N LYS A 42 -4.27 12.07 -7.92
CA LYS A 42 -5.41 12.13 -8.86
C LYS A 42 -6.60 12.93 -8.32
N TYR A 43 -6.90 12.77 -7.04
CA TYR A 43 -8.09 13.35 -6.41
C TYR A 43 -7.77 14.15 -5.14
N PRO A 44 -6.83 15.12 -5.18
CA PRO A 44 -6.43 15.88 -3.99
C PRO A 44 -7.61 16.64 -3.36
N ASN A 45 -8.51 17.14 -4.19
CA ASN A 45 -9.68 17.90 -3.73
C ASN A 45 -10.73 16.99 -3.09
N VAL A 46 -10.75 15.69 -3.36
CA VAL A 46 -11.75 14.80 -2.76
C VAL A 46 -11.51 14.66 -1.25
N ILE A 47 -10.25 14.67 -0.79
CA ILE A 47 -9.95 14.73 0.65
C ILE A 47 -10.41 16.08 1.22
N ALA A 48 -10.14 17.18 0.52
CA ALA A 48 -10.51 18.52 0.97
C ALA A 48 -12.04 18.72 1.01
N ASP A 49 -12.76 18.19 0.03
CA ASP A 49 -14.21 18.25 -0.07
C ASP A 49 -14.88 17.29 0.92
N LEU A 50 -14.29 16.11 1.18
CA LEU A 50 -14.79 15.16 2.19
C LEU A 50 -14.61 15.71 3.62
N ILE A 51 -13.48 16.39 3.89
CA ILE A 51 -13.19 16.98 5.20
C ILE A 51 -13.87 18.36 5.36
N GLY A 52 -13.95 19.14 4.28
CA GLY A 52 -14.53 20.49 4.26
C GLY A 52 -16.05 20.52 4.09
N GLY A 53 -16.64 19.48 3.50
CA GLY A 53 -18.09 19.36 3.25
C GLY A 53 -18.96 19.13 4.49
N GLY A 54 -18.35 18.97 5.67
CA GLY A 54 -19.08 18.90 6.96
C GLY A 54 -19.58 20.26 7.46
N SER A 55 -19.15 21.38 6.87
CA SER A 55 -19.69 22.70 7.19
C SER A 55 -20.79 23.06 6.19
N SER A 56 -22.00 22.54 6.41
CA SER A 56 -23.21 23.14 5.87
C SER A 56 -23.41 24.53 6.47
N ASN A 57 -22.75 25.54 5.93
CA ASN A 57 -23.23 26.91 6.08
C ASN A 57 -23.67 27.41 4.71
N LYS A 58 -24.96 27.25 4.46
CA LYS A 58 -25.69 28.09 3.50
C LYS A 58 -25.35 29.54 3.83
N LYS A 59 -24.69 30.22 2.91
CA LYS A 59 -24.93 31.65 2.70
C LYS A 59 -25.45 31.81 1.29
N ASP A 60 -26.76 31.64 1.17
CA ASP A 60 -27.54 32.45 0.25
C ASP A 60 -27.43 33.93 0.68
N LYS A 61 -27.55 34.82 -0.31
CA LYS A 61 -27.67 36.30 -0.29
C LYS A 61 -26.37 37.10 -0.30
N GLU A 62 -26.22 38.18 -1.05
CA GLU A 62 -26.98 38.89 -2.12
C GLU A 62 -26.02 40.02 -2.58
N ASP A 63 -26.16 40.47 -3.82
CA ASP A 63 -25.52 41.62 -4.51
C ASP A 63 -24.05 41.52 -4.99
#